data_AF-A0A2E7HU08-F1
#
_entry.id   AF-A0A2E7HU08-F1
#
_cell.length_a   1.000
_cell.length_b   1.000
_cell.length_c   1.000
_cell.angle_alpha   90.00
_cell.angle_beta   90.00
_cell.angle_gamma   90.00
#
_symmetry.space_group_name_H-M   'P 1'
#
loop_
_entity.id
_entity.type
_entity.pdbx_description
1 polymer ?
#
loop_
_entity_poly.entity_id
_entity_poly.type
_entity_poly.pdbx_seq_one_letter_code
_entity_poly.pdbx_strand_id
1 'polypeptide(L)'
;MLSPGDIFLESGRMLSDSVHLEIENGNLVEILGDSADANLIRIHLENEPNTDTAYHLNGVSLGLALTRELKHDGLLGQEVLPMGQDIHHAGWSSVNIGGSMTLTLTQASVLFDDQMIFESGELTGVLQPDPYERSAAGIKSY
;
A
#
# COMPACT_ATOMS: atom_id res chain seq x y z
N MET A 1 4.83 3.72 9.14
CA MET A 1 5.95 4.31 8.36
C MET A 1 5.86 3.77 6.96
N LEU A 2 5.92 4.64 5.95
CA LEU A 2 6.05 4.27 4.54
C LEU A 2 7.53 4.20 4.18
N SER A 3 7.90 3.16 3.46
CA SER A 3 9.27 2.89 3.03
C SER A 3 9.43 3.14 1.53
N PRO A 4 10.67 3.36 1.05
CA PRO A 4 10.94 3.30 -0.39
C PRO A 4 10.42 1.98 -0.97
N GLY A 5 9.69 2.04 -2.08
CA GLY A 5 8.99 0.88 -2.63
C GLY A 5 7.49 0.84 -2.36
N ASP A 6 7.02 1.55 -1.33
CA ASP A 6 5.59 1.74 -1.10
C ASP A 6 4.98 2.67 -2.15
N ILE A 7 3.65 2.66 -2.29
CA ILE A 7 2.97 3.29 -3.44
C ILE A 7 2.04 4.38 -2.95
N PHE A 8 2.12 5.55 -3.57
CA PHE A 8 1.07 6.56 -3.48
C PHE A 8 0.21 6.52 -4.74
N LEU A 9 -0.98 5.93 -4.59
CA LEU A 9 -1.81 5.49 -5.72
C LEU A 9 -2.21 6.64 -6.64
N GLU A 10 -2.64 7.77 -6.07
CA GLU A 10 -3.18 8.89 -6.84
C GLU A 10 -2.08 9.66 -7.58
N SER A 11 -0.84 9.56 -7.12
CA SER A 11 0.32 10.04 -7.88
C SER A 11 0.77 9.07 -8.98
N GLY A 12 0.32 7.80 -8.92
CA GLY A 12 0.77 6.71 -9.79
C GLY A 12 2.26 6.41 -9.64
N ARG A 13 2.84 6.69 -8.47
CA ARG A 13 4.28 6.58 -8.23
C ARG A 13 4.57 5.73 -7.00
N MET A 14 5.72 5.06 -7.10
CA MET A 14 6.39 4.42 -5.99
C MET A 14 7.22 5.47 -5.25
N LEU A 15 7.16 5.44 -3.92
CA LEU A 15 7.93 6.32 -3.05
C LEU A 15 9.41 5.99 -3.18
N SER A 16 10.22 7.02 -3.29
CA SER A 16 11.68 6.94 -3.34
C SER A 16 12.31 7.16 -1.97
N ASP A 17 11.64 7.93 -1.11
CA ASP A 17 12.06 8.23 0.26
C ASP A 17 11.06 7.71 1.28
N SER A 18 11.53 7.46 2.50
CA SER A 18 10.63 7.11 3.61
C SER A 18 9.77 8.30 4.01
N VAL A 19 8.49 8.05 4.29
CA VAL A 19 7.57 9.06 4.83
C VAL A 19 6.97 8.54 6.13
N HIS A 20 7.03 9.35 7.18
CA HIS A 20 6.43 8.99 8.45
C HIS A 20 5.12 9.77 8.65
N LEU A 21 4.05 9.03 8.93
CA LEU A 21 2.70 9.52 9.14
C LEU A 21 2.30 9.19 10.57
N GLU A 22 1.88 10.21 11.32
CA GLU A 22 1.34 10.04 12.67
C GLU A 22 -0.19 10.10 12.61
N ILE A 23 -0.83 9.04 13.10
CA ILE A 23 -2.28 8.92 13.12
C ILE A 23 -2.75 8.83 14.56
N GLU A 24 -3.62 9.76 14.97
CA GLU A 24 -4.21 9.80 16.30
C GLU A 24 -5.74 9.86 16.20
N ASN A 25 -6.45 9.04 16.98
CA ASN A 25 -7.91 8.99 17.02
C ASN A 25 -8.57 8.91 15.62
N GLY A 26 -7.94 8.18 14.69
CA GLY A 26 -8.42 8.03 13.31
C GLY A 26 -8.15 9.23 12.42
N ASN A 27 -7.23 10.13 12.78
CA ASN A 27 -6.86 11.29 11.98
C ASN A 27 -5.36 11.34 11.74
N LEU A 28 -4.94 11.66 10.53
CA LEU A 28 -3.57 12.04 10.22
C LEU A 28 -3.28 13.39 10.85
N VAL A 29 -2.46 13.40 11.90
CA VAL A 29 -2.13 14.62 12.66
C VAL A 29 -0.80 15.22 12.22
N GLU A 30 0.14 14.39 11.77
CA GLU A 30 1.45 14.87 11.35
C GLU A 30 2.02 14.03 10.19
N ILE A 31 2.72 14.72 9.29
CA ILE A 31 3.56 14.12 8.24
C ILE A 31 4.98 14.58 8.54
N LEU A 32 5.84 13.64 8.92
CA LEU A 32 7.23 13.90 9.31
C LEU A 32 8.17 13.65 8.13
N GLY A 33 9.15 14.55 7.98
CA GLY A 33 10.20 14.50 6.95
C GLY A 33 10.09 15.59 5.88
N ASP A 34 11.21 15.91 5.23
CA ASP A 34 11.32 16.99 4.23
C ASP A 34 11.54 16.47 2.81
N SER A 35 11.25 15.19 2.56
CA SER A 35 11.42 14.57 1.24
C SER A 35 10.43 15.12 0.21
N ALA A 36 10.75 14.93 -1.07
CA ALA A 36 9.84 15.28 -2.16
C ALA A 36 8.52 14.51 -2.05
N ASP A 37 8.59 13.25 -1.61
CA ASP A 37 7.43 12.38 -1.39
C ASP A 37 6.54 12.89 -0.24
N ALA A 38 7.14 13.28 0.90
CA ALA A 38 6.39 13.86 2.01
C ALA A 38 5.70 15.17 1.62
N ASN A 39 6.38 16.03 0.86
CA ASN A 39 5.80 17.27 0.35
C ASN A 39 4.67 17.01 -0.66
N LEU A 40 4.81 16.00 -1.50
CA LEU A 40 3.78 15.63 -2.47
C LEU A 40 2.51 15.14 -1.76
N ILE A 41 2.64 14.36 -0.69
CA ILE A 41 1.52 13.94 0.17
C ILE A 41 0.86 15.16 0.84
N ARG A 42 1.64 16.08 1.42
CA ARG A 42 1.11 17.33 2.02
C ARG A 42 0.29 18.13 1.01
N ILE A 43 0.86 18.39 -0.16
CA ILE A 43 0.21 19.14 -1.23
C ILE A 43 -1.08 18.45 -1.68
N HIS A 44 -1.10 17.12 -1.77
CA HIS A 44 -2.32 16.40 -2.13
C HIS A 44 -3.45 16.63 -1.12
N LEU A 45 -3.14 16.52 0.17
CA LEU A 45 -4.11 16.74 1.26
C LEU A 45 -4.57 18.20 1.36
N GLU A 46 -3.68 19.16 1.14
CA GLU A 46 -4.03 20.59 1.12
C GLU A 46 -5.00 20.94 -0.02
N ASN A 47 -4.99 20.15 -1.11
CA ASN A 47 -5.88 20.32 -2.24
C ASN A 47 -7.19 19.51 -2.13
N GLU A 48 -7.42 18.80 -1.02
CA GLU A 48 -8.68 18.10 -0.80
C GLU A 48 -9.86 19.10 -0.71
N PRO A 49 -10.96 18.88 -1.46
CA PRO A 49 -12.09 19.79 -1.48
C PRO A 49 -12.84 19.84 -0.15
N ASN A 50 -12.78 18.77 0.66
CA ASN A 50 -13.46 18.70 1.95
C ASN A 50 -12.46 18.70 3.10
N THR A 51 -12.20 19.89 3.65
CA THR A 51 -11.28 20.10 4.76
C THR A 51 -11.67 19.35 6.03
N ASP A 52 -12.97 19.12 6.25
CA ASP A 52 -13.48 18.46 7.46
C ASP A 52 -13.14 16.97 7.48
N THR A 53 -12.86 16.38 6.32
CA THR A 53 -12.54 14.95 6.19
C THR A 53 -11.18 14.68 5.60
N ALA A 54 -10.46 15.70 5.12
CA ALA A 54 -9.21 15.57 4.37
C ALA A 54 -8.17 14.70 5.09
N TYR A 55 -8.11 14.78 6.41
CA TYR A 55 -7.13 14.06 7.24
C TYR A 55 -7.71 12.82 7.93
N HIS A 56 -8.99 12.50 7.74
CA HIS A 56 -9.62 11.36 8.40
C HIS A 56 -9.15 10.04 7.77
N LEU A 57 -8.76 9.10 8.61
CA LEU A 57 -8.54 7.71 8.21
C LEU A 57 -9.91 7.07 7.89
N ASN A 58 -10.17 6.85 6.62
CA ASN A 58 -11.45 6.34 6.12
C ASN A 58 -11.50 4.82 6.04
N GLY A 59 -10.33 4.16 5.95
CA GLY A 59 -10.30 2.71 5.95
C GLY A 59 -8.91 2.14 5.73
N VAL A 60 -8.84 0.83 5.95
CA VAL A 60 -7.67 0.01 5.64
C VAL A 60 -8.16 -1.16 4.78
N SER A 61 -7.43 -1.45 3.72
CA SER A 61 -7.70 -2.56 2.81
C SER A 61 -6.52 -3.53 2.84
N LEU A 62 -6.82 -4.84 2.82
CA LEU A 62 -5.82 -5.90 2.75
C LEU A 62 -5.94 -6.61 1.40
N GLY A 63 -4.83 -6.67 0.67
CA GLY A 63 -4.75 -7.40 -0.58
C GLY A 63 -4.56 -8.90 -0.34
N LEU A 64 -5.45 -9.70 -0.92
CA LEU A 64 -5.47 -11.16 -0.77
C LEU A 64 -5.40 -11.88 -2.13
N ALA A 65 -5.38 -11.14 -3.23
CA ALA A 65 -5.38 -11.71 -4.56
C ALA A 65 -3.98 -12.25 -4.88
N LEU A 66 -3.90 -13.58 -5.01
CA LEU A 66 -2.73 -14.27 -5.55
C LEU A 66 -2.68 -13.99 -7.06
N THR A 67 -2.09 -12.86 -7.44
CA THR A 67 -1.87 -12.55 -8.86
C THR A 67 -0.56 -13.17 -9.33
N ARG A 68 -0.47 -13.47 -10.63
CA ARG A 68 0.84 -13.71 -11.25
C ARG A 68 1.70 -12.50 -10.94
N GLU A 69 2.93 -12.72 -10.49
CA GLU A 69 3.95 -11.67 -10.50
C GLU A 69 4.01 -11.10 -11.92
N LEU A 70 3.27 -10.02 -12.15
CA LEU A 70 3.56 -9.09 -13.20
C LEU A 70 4.87 -8.48 -12.75
N LYS A 71 5.96 -9.07 -13.25
CA LYS A 71 7.30 -8.51 -13.11
C LYS A 71 7.16 -7.03 -13.40
N HIS A 72 7.24 -6.21 -12.34
CA HIS A 72 7.55 -4.81 -12.48
C HIS A 72 9.01 -4.79 -12.90
N ASP A 73 9.25 -4.99 -14.20
CA ASP A 73 10.58 -4.92 -14.76
C ASP A 73 11.01 -3.47 -14.63
N GLY A 74 11.83 -3.22 -13.62
CA GLY A 74 12.41 -1.93 -13.36
C GLY A 74 13.01 -1.38 -14.66
N LEU A 75 12.68 -0.13 -14.92
CA LEU A 75 13.32 0.79 -15.88
C LEU A 75 12.86 0.82 -17.35
N LEU A 76 12.26 -0.18 -17.99
CA LEU A 76 12.00 -0.09 -19.46
C LEU A 76 10.78 -0.87 -19.99
N GLY A 77 9.63 -0.81 -19.31
CA GLY A 77 8.42 -1.47 -19.84
C GLY A 77 7.14 -1.03 -19.14
N GLN A 78 6.69 0.20 -19.41
CA GLN A 78 5.35 0.64 -19.02
C GLN A 78 4.28 -0.07 -19.86
N GLU A 79 3.91 -1.29 -19.49
CA GLU A 79 2.49 -1.63 -19.44
C GLU A 79 2.03 -1.25 -18.03
N VAL A 80 1.76 0.05 -17.84
CA VAL A 80 1.09 0.52 -16.63
C VAL A 80 -0.31 -0.05 -16.68
N LEU A 81 -0.50 -1.24 -16.10
CA LEU A 81 -1.81 -1.56 -15.57
C LEU A 81 -2.17 -0.39 -14.65
N PRO A 82 -3.38 0.19 -14.77
CA PRO A 82 -3.76 1.29 -13.91
C PRO A 82 -3.56 0.82 -12.47
N MET A 83 -2.60 1.42 -11.74
CA MET A 83 -2.22 0.98 -10.38
C MET A 83 -3.45 0.84 -9.46
N GLY A 84 -4.56 1.51 -9.79
CA GLY A 84 -5.88 1.37 -9.14
C GLY A 84 -6.50 -0.04 -9.19
N GLN A 85 -5.97 -0.98 -9.98
CA GLN A 85 -6.45 -2.37 -10.00
C GLN A 85 -5.60 -3.34 -9.18
N ASP A 86 -4.45 -2.92 -8.64
CA ASP A 86 -3.46 -3.83 -8.03
C ASP A 86 -3.29 -3.63 -6.51
N ILE A 87 -4.10 -2.79 -5.85
CA ILE A 87 -4.12 -2.68 -4.37
C ILE A 87 -4.56 -3.98 -3.68
N HIS A 88 -5.09 -4.93 -4.46
CA HIS A 88 -5.55 -6.21 -3.96
C HIS A 88 -4.48 -7.30 -4.00
N HIS A 89 -3.25 -6.99 -4.45
CA HIS A 89 -2.15 -7.95 -4.46
C HIS A 89 -1.93 -8.56 -3.08
N ALA A 90 -1.80 -9.89 -3.02
CA ALA A 90 -1.56 -10.64 -1.81
C ALA A 90 -0.40 -10.03 -1.00
N GLY A 91 -0.67 -9.67 0.26
CA GLY A 91 0.33 -9.11 1.17
C GLY A 91 0.51 -7.59 1.13
N TRP A 92 -0.10 -6.91 0.16
CA TRP A 92 -0.17 -5.45 0.17
C TRP A 92 -1.24 -4.96 1.13
N SER A 93 -0.97 -3.83 1.78
CA SER A 93 -1.91 -3.20 2.71
C SER A 93 -2.08 -1.73 2.34
N SER A 94 -3.31 -1.30 2.10
CA SER A 94 -3.59 0.09 1.72
C SER A 94 -4.31 0.83 2.83
N VAL A 95 -3.91 2.07 3.05
CA VAL A 95 -4.48 3.00 4.01
C VAL A 95 -5.13 4.14 3.25
N ASN A 96 -6.41 4.40 3.52
CA ASN A 96 -7.20 5.42 2.86
C ASN A 96 -7.41 6.59 3.81
N ILE A 97 -6.92 7.77 3.43
CA ILE A 97 -7.02 9.00 4.21
C ILE A 97 -7.73 10.05 3.35
N GLY A 98 -8.68 10.78 3.90
CA GLY A 98 -9.45 11.75 3.14
C GLY A 98 -10.29 11.15 2.01
N GLY A 99 -10.79 12.00 1.14
CA GLY A 99 -11.65 11.57 0.03
C GLY A 99 -10.91 10.82 -1.07
N SER A 100 -9.59 11.01 -1.16
CA SER A 100 -8.83 10.61 -2.35
C SER A 100 -7.35 10.29 -2.10
N MET A 101 -6.92 9.97 -0.88
CA MET A 101 -5.52 9.55 -0.65
C MET A 101 -5.44 8.08 -0.28
N THR A 102 -4.78 7.28 -1.11
CA THR A 102 -4.54 5.85 -0.91
C THR A 102 -3.05 5.57 -0.92
N LEU A 103 -2.55 5.09 0.23
CA LEU A 103 -1.14 4.75 0.43
C LEU A 103 -1.03 3.25 0.63
N THR A 104 -0.26 2.57 -0.22
CA THR A 104 -0.10 1.11 -0.20
C THR A 104 1.27 0.74 0.32
N LEU A 105 1.28 0.03 1.46
CA LEU A 105 2.43 -0.63 2.02
C LEU A 105 2.62 -2.00 1.36
N THR A 106 3.76 -2.19 0.72
CA THR A 106 4.04 -3.39 -0.09
C THR A 106 4.71 -4.51 0.72
N GLN A 107 5.33 -4.15 1.84
CA GLN A 107 6.06 -5.06 2.73
C GLN A 107 5.57 -4.99 4.18
N ALA A 108 4.29 -4.68 4.38
CA ALA A 108 3.74 -4.54 5.72
C ALA A 108 3.67 -5.90 6.45
N SER A 109 3.92 -5.87 7.76
CA SER A 109 3.48 -6.92 8.67
C SER A 109 2.15 -6.47 9.30
N VAL A 110 1.11 -7.28 9.13
CA VAL A 110 -0.24 -6.98 9.59
C VAL A 110 -0.70 -8.07 10.53
N LEU A 111 -1.17 -7.65 11.71
CA LEU A 111 -1.81 -8.52 12.68
C LEU A 111 -3.28 -8.10 12.84
N PHE A 112 -4.15 -9.08 12.93
CA PHE A 112 -5.53 -8.90 13.36
C PHE A 112 -5.70 -9.62 14.70
N ASP A 113 -5.99 -8.86 15.75
CA ASP A 113 -5.84 -9.30 17.14
C ASP A 113 -4.43 -9.90 17.37
N ASP A 114 -4.34 -11.21 17.65
CA ASP A 114 -3.08 -11.94 17.86
C ASP A 114 -2.65 -12.77 16.63
N GLN A 115 -3.39 -12.68 15.52
CA GLN A 115 -3.13 -13.47 14.33
C GLN A 115 -2.36 -12.65 13.29
N MET A 116 -1.16 -13.12 12.93
CA MET A 116 -0.43 -12.59 11.79
C MET A 116 -1.17 -12.95 10.50
N ILE A 117 -1.50 -11.93 9.72
CA ILE A 117 -2.10 -12.04 8.39
C ILE A 117 -0.99 -11.92 7.36
N PHE A 118 -0.20 -10.84 7.45
CA PHE A 118 0.97 -10.62 6.61
C PHE A 118 2.25 -10.55 7.44
N GLU A 119 3.32 -11.15 6.94
CA GLU A 119 4.68 -10.99 7.45
C GLU A 119 5.56 -10.45 6.33
N SER A 120 6.02 -9.21 6.47
CA SER A 120 6.86 -8.56 5.45
C SER A 120 6.28 -8.58 4.03
N GLY A 121 4.96 -8.44 3.89
CA GLY A 121 4.27 -8.50 2.59
C GLY A 121 3.93 -9.90 2.09
N GLU A 122 4.10 -10.96 2.89
CA GLU A 122 3.74 -12.33 2.52
C GLU A 122 2.53 -12.83 3.32
N LEU A 123 1.63 -13.58 2.67
CA LEU A 123 0.50 -14.23 3.35
C LEU A 123 0.98 -15.32 4.32
N THR A 124 0.45 -15.31 5.54
CA THR A 124 0.85 -16.24 6.60
C THR A 124 -0.30 -17.05 7.18
N GLY A 125 0.06 -18.10 7.95
CA GLY A 125 -0.89 -18.93 8.68
C GLY A 125 -1.93 -19.58 7.77
N VAL A 126 -3.21 -19.37 8.08
CA VAL A 126 -4.34 -19.94 7.32
C VAL A 126 -4.51 -19.34 5.93
N LEU A 127 -3.89 -18.19 5.65
CA LEU A 127 -3.94 -17.53 4.35
C LEU A 127 -2.72 -17.87 3.49
N GLN A 128 -1.74 -18.60 4.01
CA GLN A 128 -0.57 -18.99 3.25
C GLN A 128 -1.00 -19.89 2.09
N PRO A 129 -0.66 -19.52 0.84
CA PRO A 129 -1.16 -20.24 -0.32
C PRO A 129 -0.54 -21.63 -0.43
N ASP A 130 -1.38 -22.61 -0.76
CA ASP A 130 -0.96 -23.98 -0.97
C ASP A 130 -0.18 -24.15 -2.30
N PRO A 131 0.49 -25.29 -2.55
CA PRO A 131 1.26 -25.50 -3.77
C PRO A 131 0.43 -25.41 -5.07
N TYR A 132 -0.86 -25.75 -5.03
CA TYR A 132 -1.76 -25.68 -6.17
C TYR A 132 -2.21 -24.25 -6.43
N GLU A 133 -2.53 -23.48 -5.39
CA GLU A 133 -2.84 -22.06 -5.47
C GLU A 133 -1.66 -21.27 -6.01
N ARG A 134 -0.44 -21.54 -5.48
CA ARG A 134 0.81 -20.97 -6.01
C ARG A 134 1.01 -21.30 -7.49
N SER A 135 0.80 -22.57 -7.86
CA SER A 135 0.95 -23.02 -9.24
C SER A 135 -0.08 -22.38 -10.18
N ALA A 136 -1.34 -22.27 -9.75
CA ALA A 136 -2.41 -21.61 -10.50
C ALA A 136 -2.14 -20.11 -10.68
N ALA A 137 -1.61 -19.47 -9.62
CA ALA A 137 -1.13 -18.11 -9.64
C ALA A 137 0.20 -17.94 -10.40
N GLY A 138 0.82 -19.01 -10.92
CA GLY A 138 2.08 -18.94 -11.66
C GLY A 138 3.30 -18.55 -10.81
N ILE A 139 3.20 -18.66 -9.49
CA ILE A 139 4.29 -18.44 -8.53
C ILE A 139 5.17 -19.69 -8.52
N LYS A 140 6.48 -19.52 -8.77
CA LYS A 140 7.42 -20.66 -8.74
C LYS A 140 7.55 -21.18 -7.30
N SER A 141 7.24 -22.45 -7.10
CA SER A 141 7.58 -23.15 -5.87
C SER A 141 9.08 -23.53 -5.92
N TYR A 142 9.87 -23.03 -4.98
CA TYR A 142 11.27 -23.40 -4.80
C TYR A 142 11.40 -24.67 -3.95
#